data_AF-A0A5S9PAB1-F1
#
_entry.id   AF-A0A5S9PAB1-F1
#
_cell.length_a   1.000
_cell.length_b   1.000
_cell.length_c   1.000
_cell.angle_alpha   90.00
_cell.angle_beta   90.00
_cell.angle_gamma   90.00
#
_symmetry.space_group_name_H-M   'P 1'
#
loop_
_entity.id
_entity.type
_entity.pdbx_description
1 polymer ?
#
loop_
_entity_poly.entity_id
_entity_poly.type
_entity_poly.pdbx_seq_one_letter_code
_entity_poly.pdbx_strand_id
1 'polypeptide(L)'
;MAIELDYLAGSHADVRIQYFDVDRVTLMHENAHSGTVHHVDLQQGITLAIDGNSEKLFKVPPLPEAWRMQPDGSYQVRWAVYRMQEKRQDGQHEWWEWLPQ
;
A
#
# COMPACT_ATOMS: atom_id res chain seq x y z
N MET A 1 -4.34 7.89 -17.37
CA MET A 1 -4.32 9.22 -16.74
C MET A 1 -3.76 9.01 -15.35
N ALA A 2 -2.64 9.63 -15.00
CA ALA A 2 -2.05 9.49 -13.66
C ALA A 2 -2.92 10.27 -12.66
N ILE A 3 -3.07 9.76 -11.44
CA ILE A 3 -3.84 10.44 -10.40
C ILE A 3 -2.99 11.53 -9.75
N GLU A 4 -3.61 12.62 -9.31
CA GLU A 4 -2.94 13.66 -8.52
C GLU A 4 -3.15 13.38 -7.03
N LEU A 5 -2.08 12.93 -6.35
CA LEU A 5 -2.13 12.45 -4.97
C LEU A 5 -2.52 13.54 -3.97
N ASP A 6 -2.16 14.80 -4.23
CA ASP A 6 -2.45 15.94 -3.36
C ASP A 6 -3.95 16.15 -3.11
N TYR A 7 -4.80 15.65 -4.00
CA TYR A 7 -6.26 15.77 -3.89
C TYR A 7 -6.95 14.56 -3.25
N LEU A 8 -6.18 13.60 -2.72
CA LEU A 8 -6.75 12.40 -2.11
C LEU A 8 -7.33 12.62 -0.72
N ALA A 9 -6.93 13.67 0.00
CA ALA A 9 -7.37 13.93 1.36
C ALA A 9 -8.90 13.92 1.49
N GLY A 10 -9.42 13.16 2.45
CA GLY A 10 -10.86 12.98 2.66
C GLY A 10 -11.52 11.92 1.76
N SER A 11 -10.81 11.38 0.77
CA SER A 11 -11.34 10.31 -0.08
C SER A 11 -11.33 8.97 0.63
N HIS A 12 -12.30 8.11 0.31
CA HIS A 12 -12.31 6.73 0.76
C HIS A 12 -11.36 5.88 -0.08
N ALA A 13 -10.63 4.97 0.57
CA ALA A 13 -9.70 4.08 -0.10
C ALA A 13 -9.65 2.67 0.51
N ASP A 14 -9.66 1.67 -0.36
CA ASP A 14 -9.39 0.27 -0.04
C ASP A 14 -7.95 -0.07 -0.40
N VAL A 15 -7.16 -0.42 0.62
CA VAL A 15 -5.75 -0.75 0.49
C VAL A 15 -5.56 -2.25 0.55
N ARG A 16 -4.75 -2.79 -0.37
CA ARG A 16 -4.32 -4.19 -0.34
C ARG A 16 -2.82 -4.28 -0.64
N ILE A 17 -2.08 -4.86 0.30
CA ILE A 17 -0.65 -5.16 0.16
C ILE A 17 -0.48 -6.67 0.22
N GLN A 18 0.04 -7.26 -0.86
CA GLN A 18 0.22 -8.70 -0.99
C GLN A 18 1.72 -9.01 -0.98
N TYR A 19 2.14 -9.87 -0.05
CA TYR A 19 3.53 -10.30 0.11
C TYR A 19 3.70 -11.67 -0.56
N PHE A 20 4.57 -11.73 -1.56
CA PHE A 20 4.87 -12.93 -2.30
C PHE A 20 6.27 -13.44 -1.95
N ASP A 21 6.44 -14.77 -1.99
CA ASP A 21 7.75 -15.39 -1.83
C ASP A 21 8.65 -15.13 -3.05
N VAL A 22 9.87 -15.65 -3.00
CA VAL A 22 10.90 -15.50 -4.04
C VAL A 22 10.47 -16.02 -5.42
N ASP A 23 9.49 -16.92 -5.47
CA ASP A 23 8.90 -17.43 -6.70
C ASP A 23 7.93 -16.45 -7.38
N ARG A 24 7.62 -15.31 -6.71
CA ARG A 24 6.69 -14.26 -7.14
C ARG A 24 5.24 -14.72 -7.34
N VAL A 25 4.88 -15.91 -6.89
CA VAL A 25 3.55 -16.51 -7.08
C VAL A 25 2.94 -16.94 -5.75
N THR A 26 3.73 -17.49 -4.84
CA THR A 26 3.28 -17.95 -3.53
C THR A 26 2.95 -16.75 -2.65
N LEU A 27 1.65 -16.54 -2.38
CA LEU A 27 1.19 -15.51 -1.45
C LEU A 27 1.51 -15.94 -0.01
N MET A 28 2.46 -15.24 0.61
CA MET A 28 2.87 -15.49 1.99
C MET A 28 1.96 -14.78 3.00
N HIS A 29 1.53 -13.56 2.66
CA HIS A 29 0.72 -12.72 3.54
C HIS A 29 -0.06 -11.67 2.75
N GLU A 30 -1.22 -11.26 3.25
CA GLU A 30 -1.99 -10.13 2.72
C GLU A 30 -2.37 -9.20 3.88
N ASN A 31 -2.15 -7.91 3.67
CA ASN A 31 -2.59 -6.87 4.57
C ASN A 31 -3.61 -5.98 3.84
N ALA A 32 -4.86 -6.01 4.28
CA ALA A 32 -5.96 -5.29 3.65
C ALA A 32 -6.66 -4.39 4.67
N HIS A 33 -6.88 -3.13 4.29
CA HIS A 33 -7.54 -2.12 5.12
C HIS A 33 -8.49 -1.29 4.28
N SER A 34 -9.56 -0.82 4.90
CA SER A 34 -10.48 0.15 4.32
C SER A 34 -10.54 1.38 5.22
N GLY A 35 -10.48 2.57 4.63
CA GLY A 35 -10.42 3.79 5.42
C GLY A 35 -10.51 5.06 4.60
N THR A 36 -10.33 6.19 5.28
CA THR A 36 -10.34 7.51 4.67
C THR A 36 -8.94 8.09 4.69
N VAL A 37 -8.50 8.69 3.57
CA VAL A 37 -7.22 9.37 3.50
C VAL A 37 -7.21 10.55 4.47
N HIS A 38 -6.39 10.43 5.51
CA HIS A 38 -6.27 11.41 6.59
C HIS A 38 -5.20 12.46 6.29
N HIS A 39 -4.08 12.04 5.70
CA HIS A 39 -2.96 12.93 5.40
C HIS A 39 -2.21 12.46 4.16
N VAL A 40 -1.79 13.41 3.32
CA VAL A 40 -0.99 13.17 2.12
C VAL A 40 0.36 13.85 2.31
N ASP A 41 1.43 13.07 2.28
CA ASP A 41 2.80 13.55 2.23
C ASP A 41 3.55 12.79 1.12
N LEU A 42 4.00 13.51 0.08
CA LEU A 42 4.64 12.91 -1.08
C LEU A 42 6.06 12.40 -0.80
N GLN A 43 6.68 12.79 0.31
CA GLN A 43 7.99 12.30 0.73
C GLN A 43 7.87 11.16 1.74
N GLN A 44 6.92 11.26 2.66
CA GLN A 44 6.81 10.32 3.77
C GLN A 44 5.77 9.23 3.55
N GLY A 45 4.81 9.41 2.64
CA GLY A 45 3.71 8.49 2.35
C GLY A 45 2.33 9.04 2.70
N ILE A 46 1.30 8.32 2.24
CA ILE A 46 -0.10 8.67 2.44
C ILE A 46 -0.65 7.87 3.62
N THR A 47 -1.33 8.56 4.53
CA THR A 47 -1.86 7.97 5.76
C THR A 47 -3.38 7.88 5.69
N LEU A 48 -3.92 6.70 5.97
CA LEU A 48 -5.34 6.42 6.07
C LEU A 48 -5.74 6.25 7.54
N ALA A 49 -6.92 6.76 7.90
CA ALA A 49 -7.62 6.40 9.14
C ALA A 49 -8.52 5.20 8.87
N ILE A 50 -8.22 4.06 9.49
CA ILE A 50 -8.89 2.78 9.24
C ILE A 50 -10.14 2.68 10.11
N ASP A 51 -11.22 2.14 9.54
CA ASP A 51 -12.53 1.98 10.21
C ASP A 51 -13.08 3.31 10.78
N GLY A 52 -12.70 4.44 10.17
CA GLY A 52 -13.10 5.79 10.63
C GLY A 52 -12.43 6.23 11.94
N ASN A 53 -11.45 5.49 12.45
CA ASN A 53 -10.74 5.81 13.68
C ASN A 53 -9.44 6.58 13.36
N SER A 54 -9.38 7.86 13.74
CA SER A 54 -8.21 8.72 13.54
C SER A 54 -6.97 8.32 14.35
N GLU A 55 -7.11 7.42 15.31
CA GLU A 55 -5.98 6.83 16.06
C GLU A 55 -5.46 5.54 15.40
N LYS A 56 -6.29 4.86 14.59
CA LYS A 56 -5.91 3.65 13.85
C LYS A 56 -5.40 4.04 12.46
N LEU A 57 -4.15 4.48 12.42
CA LEU A 57 -3.52 4.96 11.20
C LEU A 57 -2.79 3.86 10.44
N PHE A 58 -2.93 3.85 9.12
CA PHE A 58 -2.19 2.97 8.21
C PHE A 58 -1.50 3.79 7.12
N LYS A 59 -0.22 3.54 6.88
CA LYS A 59 0.59 4.32 5.94
C LYS A 59 0.98 3.51 4.71
N VAL A 60 0.82 4.10 3.54
CA VAL A 60 1.23 3.53 2.24
C VAL A 60 2.24 4.43 1.53
N PRO A 61 3.12 3.89 0.67
CA PRO A 61 4.01 4.71 -0.12
C PRO A 61 3.25 5.65 -1.08
N PRO A 62 3.78 6.85 -1.37
CA PRO A 62 3.08 7.86 -2.16
C PRO A 62 3.37 7.70 -3.67
N LEU A 63 3.09 6.52 -4.24
CA LEU A 63 3.25 6.27 -5.68
C LEU A 63 1.89 6.29 -6.40
N PRO A 64 1.63 7.24 -7.33
CA PRO A 64 0.37 7.32 -8.06
C PRO A 64 0.01 6.05 -8.84
N GLU A 65 1.01 5.30 -9.28
CA GLU A 65 0.84 4.07 -10.06
C GLU A 65 0.11 2.98 -9.28
N ALA A 66 0.17 3.01 -7.93
CA ALA A 66 -0.52 2.08 -7.05
C ALA A 66 -2.00 2.40 -6.85
N TRP A 67 -2.45 3.58 -7.27
CA TRP A 67 -3.79 4.07 -7.02
C TRP A 67 -4.66 3.99 -8.28
N ARG A 68 -5.91 3.57 -8.07
CA ARG A 68 -6.93 3.45 -9.12
C ARG A 68 -8.26 3.99 -8.60
N MET A 69 -8.75 5.07 -9.22
CA MET A 69 -10.09 5.57 -8.95
C MET A 69 -11.13 4.56 -9.45
N GLN A 70 -12.13 4.27 -8.61
CA GLN A 70 -13.24 3.39 -8.90
C GLN A 70 -14.45 4.18 -9.44
N PRO A 71 -15.42 3.52 -10.10
CA PRO A 71 -16.61 4.20 -10.63
C PRO A 71 -17.48 4.90 -9.59
N ASP A 72 -17.41 4.48 -8.33
CA ASP A 72 -18.14 5.08 -7.20
C ASP A 72 -17.42 6.29 -6.57
N GLY A 73 -16.25 6.67 -7.12
CA GLY A 73 -15.42 7.76 -6.62
C GLY A 73 -14.48 7.39 -5.48
N SER A 74 -14.51 6.14 -4.99
CA SER A 74 -13.51 5.61 -4.07
C SER A 74 -12.19 5.30 -4.79
N TYR A 75 -11.15 5.01 -4.02
CA TYR A 75 -9.86 4.60 -4.55
C TYR A 75 -9.52 3.17 -4.13
N GLN A 76 -8.91 2.44 -5.04
CA GLN A 76 -8.23 1.19 -4.73
C GLN A 76 -6.72 1.43 -4.76
N VAL A 77 -6.02 0.95 -3.74
CA VAL A 77 -4.56 1.04 -3.62
C VAL A 77 -3.97 -0.36 -3.55
N ARG A 78 -3.11 -0.72 -4.50
CA ARG A 78 -2.55 -2.08 -4.57
C ARG A 78 -1.04 -2.09 -4.65
N TRP A 79 -0.45 -2.96 -3.84
CA TRP A 79 0.98 -3.23 -3.81
C TRP A 79 1.22 -4.73 -3.85
N ALA A 80 2.18 -5.14 -4.67
CA ALA A 80 2.81 -6.44 -4.59
C ALA A 80 4.20 -6.27 -4.01
N VAL A 81 4.52 -7.07 -2.98
CA VAL A 81 5.79 -7.01 -2.26
C VAL A 81 6.48 -8.35 -2.39
N TYR A 82 7.60 -8.40 -3.10
CA TYR A 82 8.29 -9.65 -3.43
C TYR A 82 9.50 -9.85 -2.54
N ARG A 83 9.58 -11.03 -1.92
CA ARG A 83 10.79 -11.45 -1.21
C ARG A 83 11.91 -11.63 -2.22
N MET A 84 13.09 -11.07 -1.95
CA MET A 84 14.22 -11.14 -2.90
C MET A 84 15.27 -12.18 -2.51
N GLN A 85 15.12 -12.85 -1.36
CA GLN A 85 16.13 -13.76 -0.83
C GLN A 85 15.52 -14.99 -0.14
N GLU A 86 15.91 -16.17 -0.61
CA GLU A 86 15.39 -17.47 -0.13
C GLU A 86 16.00 -17.86 1.22
N LYS A 87 17.33 -17.72 1.36
CA LYS A 87 18.07 -18.10 2.57
C LYS A 87 18.28 -16.89 3.48
N ARG A 88 17.88 -17.05 4.75
CA ARG A 88 18.33 -16.18 5.84
C ARG A 88 19.60 -16.77 6.43
N GLN A 89 20.68 -16.00 6.48
CA GLN A 89 21.75 -16.24 7.45
C GLN A 89 21.48 -15.32 8.65
N ASP A 90 21.69 -15.85 9.85
CA ASP A 90 21.48 -15.07 11.08
C ASP A 90 22.26 -13.75 11.02
N GLY A 91 21.55 -12.65 11.26
CA GLY A 91 22.10 -11.28 11.24
C GLY A 91 21.99 -10.52 9.91
N GLN A 92 21.42 -11.09 8.85
CA GLN A 92 21.18 -10.36 7.58
C GLN A 92 19.79 -9.73 7.50
N HIS A 93 19.72 -8.54 6.90
CA HIS A 93 18.46 -7.87 6.55
C HIS A 93 17.72 -8.60 5.44
N GLU A 94 16.39 -8.60 5.51
CA GLU A 94 15.54 -9.09 4.43
C GLU A 94 15.32 -8.01 3.38
N TRP A 95 15.42 -8.41 2.13
CA TRP A 95 15.23 -7.52 0.99
C TRP A 95 13.89 -7.81 0.35
N TRP A 96 13.09 -6.76 0.22
CA TRP A 96 11.75 -6.79 -0.33
C TRP A 96 11.66 -5.78 -1.48
N GLU A 97 11.13 -6.21 -2.62
CA GLU A 97 10.85 -5.35 -3.77
C GLU A 97 9.36 -4.95 -3.74
N TRP A 98 9.09 -3.65 -3.70
CA TRP A 98 7.74 -3.10 -3.68
C TRP A 98 7.35 -2.66 -5.10
N LEU A 99 6.28 -3.25 -5.65
CA LEU A 99 5.76 -2.92 -6.97
C LEU A 99 4.31 -2.45 -6.88
N PRO A 100 3.98 -1.25 -7.39
CA PRO A 100 2.59 -0.80 -7.52
C PRO A 100 1.82 -1.64 -8.54
N GLN A 101 0.50 -1.76 -8.37
CA GLN A 101 -0.39 -2.54 -9.27
C GLN A 101 -1.55 -1.69 -9.81
#